data_AF-A0A7K6VDP4-F1
#
_entry.id   AF-A0A7K6VDP4-F1
#
_cell.length_a   1.000
_cell.length_b   1.000
_cell.length_c   1.000
_cell.angle_alpha   90.00
_cell.angle_beta   90.00
_cell.angle_gamma   90.00
#
_symmetry.space_group_name_H-M   'P 1'
#
loop_
_entity.id
_entity.type
_entity.pdbx_description
1 polymer ?
#
loop_
_entity_poly.entity_id
_entity_poly.type
_entity_poly.pdbx_seq_one_letter_code
_entity_poly.pdbx_strand_id
1 'polypeptide(L)'
;MAMILLQNLIIQVDEQLDRVSQEKNLLLIHNLKRVRKLLQGKYHGNPMHIAVIISNCLREERRILAAASMPVQGPLEKSLQNSVVSERQRNVEHKVSAIKNSAQMTDQDVKYLEDLQEEFDFRYKTIQSLEQNDKNSALIKQEMLALQAMLNTLDYKRKVSDNVLSF
;
A
#
# COMPACT_ATOMS: atom_id res chain seq x y z
N MET A 1 37.81 34.02 8.12
CA MET A 1 37.21 32.72 8.48
C MET A 1 35.86 32.46 7.81
N ALA A 2 34.82 33.29 8.00
CA ALA A 2 33.49 33.06 7.42
C ALA A 2 33.47 32.92 5.88
N MET A 3 34.30 33.68 5.17
CA MET A 3 34.44 33.57 3.71
C MET A 3 34.96 32.19 3.26
N ILE A 4 35.92 31.62 3.97
CA ILE A 4 36.47 30.29 3.67
C ILE A 4 35.39 29.23 3.87
N LEU A 5 34.60 29.33 4.94
CA LEU A 5 33.50 28.41 5.20
C LEU A 5 32.40 28.51 4.14
N LEU A 6 32.08 29.71 3.66
CA LEU A 6 31.14 29.88 2.54
C LEU A 6 31.68 29.23 1.25
N GLN A 7 32.97 29.42 0.96
CA GLN A 7 33.58 28.79 -0.22
C GLN A 7 33.55 27.26 -0.12
N ASN A 8 33.87 26.70 1.05
CA ASN A 8 33.80 25.27 1.30
C ASN A 8 32.37 24.73 1.15
N LEU A 9 31.37 25.48 1.62
CA LEU A 9 29.97 25.10 1.44
C LEU A 9 29.57 25.07 -0.04
N ILE A 10 30.04 26.02 -0.85
CA ILE A 10 29.79 26.05 -2.29
C ILE A 10 30.43 24.84 -2.98
N ILE A 11 31.67 24.49 -2.62
CA ILE A 11 32.37 23.30 -3.14
C ILE A 11 31.57 22.03 -2.83
N GLN A 12 31.07 21.89 -1.59
CA GLN A 12 30.23 20.75 -1.24
C GLN A 12 28.92 20.69 -2.04
N VAL A 13 28.31 21.84 -2.35
CA VAL A 13 27.12 21.89 -3.22
C VAL A 13 27.46 21.46 -4.65
N ASP A 14 28.62 21.83 -5.17
CA ASP A 14 29.09 21.40 -6.50
C ASP A 14 29.37 19.88 -6.53
N GLU A 15 30.04 19.33 -5.53
CA GLU A 15 30.25 17.89 -5.40
C GLU A 15 28.92 17.10 -5.32
N GLN A 16 27.93 17.64 -4.62
CA GLN A 16 26.59 17.04 -4.57
C GLN A 16 25.88 17.15 -5.91
N LEU A 17 26.03 18.27 -6.63
CA LEU A 17 25.48 18.45 -7.98
C LEU A 17 26.02 17.39 -8.95
N ASP A 18 27.31 17.08 -8.89
CA ASP A 18 27.92 16.06 -9.73
C ASP A 18 27.35 14.67 -9.44
N ARG A 19 27.19 14.31 -8.16
CA ARG A 19 26.59 13.04 -7.72
C ARG A 19 25.14 12.91 -8.21
N VAL A 20 24.29 13.89 -7.92
CA VAL A 20 22.86 13.81 -8.26
C VAL A 20 22.60 13.92 -9.77
N SER A 21 23.54 14.48 -10.52
CA SER A 21 23.50 14.51 -11.99
C SER A 21 23.68 13.11 -12.59
N GLN A 22 24.49 12.26 -11.97
CA GLN A 22 24.61 10.85 -12.37
C GLN A 22 23.31 10.07 -12.10
N GLU A 23 22.64 10.36 -10.99
CA GLU A 23 21.35 9.77 -10.61
C GLU A 23 20.15 10.33 -11.39
N LYS A 24 20.37 11.34 -12.24
CA LYS A 24 19.33 12.02 -13.06
C LYS A 24 18.16 12.59 -12.26
N ASN A 25 18.38 12.97 -11.00
CA ASN A 25 17.33 13.60 -10.17
C ASN A 25 17.13 15.07 -10.56
N LEU A 26 16.32 15.33 -11.59
CA LEU A 26 16.12 16.66 -12.17
C LEU A 26 15.65 17.72 -11.16
N LEU A 27 14.77 17.34 -10.24
CA LEU A 27 14.26 18.24 -9.20
C LEU A 27 15.39 18.65 -8.24
N LEU A 28 16.18 17.68 -7.78
CA LEU A 28 17.28 17.95 -6.87
C LEU A 28 18.40 18.75 -7.54
N ILE A 29 18.72 18.44 -8.80
CA ILE A 29 19.67 19.23 -9.62
C ILE A 29 19.22 20.69 -9.71
N HIS A 30 17.95 20.94 -10.05
CA HIS A 30 17.39 22.29 -10.13
C HIS A 30 17.51 23.03 -8.78
N ASN A 31 17.13 22.37 -7.69
CA ASN A 31 17.14 22.95 -6.35
C ASN A 31 18.57 23.28 -5.90
N LEU A 32 19.53 22.38 -6.10
CA LEU A 32 20.94 22.62 -5.76
C LEU A 32 21.56 23.74 -6.60
N LYS A 33 21.25 23.83 -7.91
CA LYS A 33 21.68 24.98 -8.74
C LYS A 33 21.14 26.30 -8.21
N ARG A 34 19.87 26.33 -7.77
CA ARG A 34 19.26 27.51 -7.16
C ARG A 34 19.93 27.87 -5.83
N VAL A 35 20.19 26.89 -4.97
CA VAL A 35 20.91 27.07 -3.70
C VAL A 35 22.31 27.61 -3.96
N ARG A 36 23.06 27.04 -4.91
CA ARG A 36 24.39 27.51 -5.28
C ARG A 36 24.37 28.99 -5.70
N LYS A 37 23.43 29.36 -6.59
CA LYS A 37 23.26 30.75 -7.04
C LYS A 37 22.92 31.68 -5.87
N LEU A 38 22.10 31.23 -4.92
CA LEU A 38 21.77 32.00 -3.72
C LEU A 38 22.99 32.21 -2.82
N LEU A 39 23.76 31.15 -2.56
CA LEU A 39 24.99 31.20 -1.75
C LEU A 39 25.98 32.20 -2.34
N GLN A 40 26.20 32.13 -3.65
CA GLN A 40 27.14 32.99 -4.36
C GLN A 40 26.64 34.42 -4.52
N GLY A 41 25.34 34.63 -4.81
CA GLY A 41 24.80 35.97 -5.05
C GLY A 41 24.54 36.75 -3.78
N LYS A 42 23.86 36.14 -2.80
CA LYS A 42 23.36 36.86 -1.61
C LYS A 42 24.40 37.01 -0.52
N TYR A 43 25.31 36.04 -0.37
CA TYR A 43 26.17 35.95 0.82
C TYR A 43 27.65 36.17 0.54
N HIS A 44 28.08 36.26 -0.72
CA HIS A 44 29.49 36.50 -1.05
C HIS A 44 30.01 37.86 -0.53
N GLY A 45 29.19 38.92 -0.62
CA GLY A 45 29.54 40.24 -0.08
C GLY A 45 29.48 40.35 1.44
N ASN A 46 28.78 39.43 2.12
CA ASN A 46 28.76 39.35 3.58
C ASN A 46 28.63 37.88 4.06
N PRO A 47 29.73 37.11 4.06
CA PRO A 47 29.72 35.71 4.44
C PRO A 47 29.37 35.48 5.93
N MET A 48 29.56 36.52 6.76
CA MET A 48 29.22 36.45 8.18
C MET A 48 27.71 36.25 8.38
N HIS A 49 26.88 36.86 7.52
CA HIS A 49 25.43 36.75 7.63
C HIS A 49 24.95 35.29 7.55
N ILE A 50 25.41 34.52 6.56
CA ILE A 50 25.02 33.11 6.45
C ILE A 50 25.66 32.24 7.54
N ALA A 51 26.88 32.55 7.98
CA ALA A 51 27.50 31.85 9.10
C ALA A 51 26.66 31.97 10.38
N VAL A 52 26.12 33.17 10.67
CA VAL A 52 25.23 33.41 11.81
C VAL A 52 23.91 32.66 11.65
N ILE A 53 23.31 32.67 10.45
CA ILE A 53 22.07 31.92 10.18
C ILE A 53 22.29 30.43 10.46
N ILE A 54 23.32 29.82 9.87
CA ILE A 54 23.63 28.39 10.04
C ILE A 54 23.92 28.08 11.51
N SER A 55 24.71 28.92 12.20
CA SER A 55 25.02 28.73 13.62
C SER A 55 23.76 28.75 14.50
N ASN A 56 22.85 29.69 14.25
CA ASN A 56 21.58 29.79 14.96
C ASN A 56 20.69 28.58 14.69
N CYS A 57 20.58 28.12 13.43
CA CYS A 57 19.84 26.91 13.07
C CYS A 57 20.38 25.68 13.82
N LEU A 58 21.69 25.45 13.77
CA LEU A 58 22.32 24.31 14.45
C LEU A 58 22.16 24.37 15.98
N ARG A 59 22.20 25.57 16.58
CA ARG A 59 21.95 25.74 18.01
C ARG A 59 20.51 25.38 18.36
N GLU A 60 19.57 25.81 17.54
CA GLU A 60 18.15 25.54 17.76
C GLU A 60 17.81 24.06 17.56
N GLU A 61 18.38 23.40 16.54
CA GLU A 61 18.26 21.96 16.35
C GLU A 61 18.76 21.19 17.59
N ARG A 62 19.93 21.55 18.12
CA ARG A 62 20.44 20.95 19.36
C ARG A 62 19.51 21.20 20.56
N ARG A 63 18.93 22.39 20.66
CA ARG A 63 17.97 22.74 21.73
C ARG A 63 16.70 21.88 21.63
N ILE A 64 16.17 21.70 20.43
CA ILE A 64 14.99 20.86 20.17
C ILE A 64 15.29 19.39 20.51
N LEU A 65 16.44 18.87 20.07
CA LEU A 65 16.86 17.49 20.37
C LEU A 65 17.07 17.26 21.88
N ALA A 66 17.66 18.24 22.58
CA ALA A 66 17.80 18.18 24.04
C ALA A 66 16.43 18.17 24.72
N ALA A 67 15.51 19.05 24.31
CA ALA A 67 14.15 19.11 24.85
C ALA A 67 13.36 17.80 24.60
N ALA A 68 13.54 17.17 23.44
CA ALA A 68 12.92 15.88 23.13
C ALA A 68 13.53 14.71 23.93
N SER A 69 14.81 14.80 24.30
CA SER A 69 15.52 13.78 25.09
C SER A 69 15.30 13.91 26.59
N MET A 70 14.72 15.03 27.06
CA MET A 70 14.36 15.16 28.47
C MET A 70 13.28 14.13 28.82
N PRO A 71 13.42 13.39 29.94
CA PRO A 71 12.35 12.55 30.43
C PRO A 71 11.09 13.39 30.53
N VAL A 72 10.03 12.96 29.85
CA VAL A 72 8.76 13.68 29.80
C VAL A 72 8.24 13.82 31.24
N GLN A 73 8.42 15.00 31.84
CA GLN A 73 7.67 15.44 33.02
C GLN A 73 6.31 16.05 32.62
N GLY A 74 5.83 15.76 31.40
CA GLY A 74 4.47 16.08 30.96
C GLY A 74 3.48 14.99 31.38
N PRO A 75 2.16 15.25 31.35
CA PRO A 75 1.17 14.27 31.76
C PRO A 75 1.35 12.97 30.96
N LEU A 76 1.62 11.87 31.67
CA LEU A 76 1.72 10.50 31.16
C LEU A 76 0.58 10.14 30.19
N GLU A 77 -0.58 10.80 30.37
CA GLU A 77 -1.80 10.72 29.58
C GLU A 77 -1.59 10.92 28.06
N LYS A 78 -0.75 11.87 27.61
CA LYS A 78 -0.58 12.13 26.15
C LYS A 78 0.20 11.02 25.45
N SER A 79 1.18 10.43 26.14
CA SER A 79 1.97 9.31 25.61
C SER A 79 1.11 8.03 25.56
N LEU A 80 0.33 7.78 26.61
CA LEU A 80 -0.64 6.67 26.66
C LEU A 80 -1.72 6.82 25.58
N GLN A 81 -2.26 8.03 25.35
CA GLN A 81 -3.24 8.27 24.29
C GLN A 81 -2.70 7.94 22.90
N ASN A 82 -1.47 8.35 22.57
CA ASN A 82 -0.86 8.02 21.27
C ASN A 82 -0.64 6.52 21.10
N SER A 83 -0.27 5.82 22.18
CA SER A 83 -0.13 4.36 22.17
C SER A 83 -1.47 3.66 21.90
N VAL A 84 -2.54 4.09 22.58
CA VAL A 84 -3.89 3.54 22.42
C VAL A 84 -4.44 3.82 21.01
N VAL A 85 -4.19 5.01 20.45
CA VAL A 85 -4.59 5.33 19.07
C VAL A 85 -3.84 4.45 18.08
N SER A 86 -2.53 4.25 18.27
CA SER A 86 -1.70 3.37 17.42
C SER A 86 -2.18 1.92 17.46
N GLU A 87 -2.53 1.41 18.64
CA GLU A 87 -3.04 0.05 18.81
C GLU A 87 -4.42 -0.14 18.15
N ARG A 88 -5.33 0.82 18.32
CA ARG A 88 -6.63 0.82 17.64
C ARG A 88 -6.46 0.82 16.13
N GLN A 89 -5.55 1.65 15.61
CA GLN A 89 -5.26 1.72 14.19
C GLN A 89 -4.76 0.37 13.64
N ARG A 90 -3.81 -0.28 14.33
CA ARG A 90 -3.34 -1.63 13.96
C ARG A 90 -4.46 -2.67 13.95
N ASN A 91 -5.34 -2.65 14.96
CA ASN A 91 -6.46 -3.58 15.02
C ASN A 91 -7.42 -3.39 13.83
N VAL A 92 -7.73 -2.13 13.50
CA VAL A 92 -8.55 -1.80 12.33
C VAL A 92 -7.88 -2.29 11.04
N GLU A 93 -6.58 -2.05 10.86
CA GLU A 93 -5.83 -2.51 9.68
C GLU A 93 -5.85 -4.04 9.55
N HIS A 94 -5.68 -4.76 10.67
CA HIS A 94 -5.79 -6.23 10.68
C HIS A 94 -7.20 -6.71 10.31
N LYS A 95 -8.25 -6.08 10.85
CA LYS A 95 -9.65 -6.41 10.50
C LYS A 95 -9.94 -6.13 9.03
N VAL A 96 -9.49 -4.99 8.50
CA VAL A 96 -9.64 -4.63 7.09
C VAL A 96 -8.93 -5.66 6.20
N SER A 97 -7.72 -6.09 6.56
CA SER A 97 -7.01 -7.13 5.82
C SER A 97 -7.74 -8.48 5.85
N ALA A 98 -8.30 -8.86 7.00
CA ALA A 98 -9.06 -10.11 7.11
C ALA A 98 -10.33 -10.08 6.25
N ILE A 99 -11.07 -8.97 6.28
CA ILE A 99 -12.26 -8.77 5.45
C ILE A 99 -11.89 -8.80 3.96
N LYS A 100 -10.82 -8.11 3.56
CA LYS A 100 -10.34 -8.12 2.17
C LYS A 100 -10.03 -9.54 1.69
N ASN A 101 -9.30 -10.31 2.50
CA ASN A 101 -8.95 -11.68 2.14
C ASN A 101 -10.21 -12.57 2.04
N SER A 102 -11.14 -12.43 2.99
CA SER A 102 -12.41 -13.16 2.95
C SER A 102 -13.22 -12.82 1.71
N ALA A 103 -13.34 -11.53 1.37
CA ALA A 103 -14.05 -11.08 0.18
C ALA A 103 -13.41 -11.62 -1.11
N GLN A 104 -12.08 -11.68 -1.19
CA GLN A 104 -11.38 -12.28 -2.34
C GLN A 104 -11.64 -13.78 -2.47
N MET A 105 -11.66 -14.52 -1.35
CA MET A 105 -12.01 -15.94 -1.36
C MET A 105 -13.46 -16.16 -1.80
N THR A 106 -14.39 -15.36 -1.28
CA THR A 106 -15.79 -15.41 -1.69
C THR A 106 -15.96 -15.09 -3.18
N ASP A 107 -15.25 -14.09 -3.72
CA ASP A 107 -15.28 -13.77 -5.16
C ASP A 107 -14.78 -14.93 -6.03
N GLN A 108 -13.76 -15.65 -5.57
CA GLN A 108 -13.28 -16.87 -6.25
C GLN A 108 -14.30 -18.01 -6.16
N ASP A 109 -14.91 -18.23 -5.01
CA ASP A 109 -15.96 -19.24 -4.81
C ASP A 109 -17.20 -18.94 -5.67
N VAL A 110 -17.59 -17.67 -5.81
CA VAL A 110 -18.70 -17.24 -6.67
C VAL A 110 -18.39 -17.54 -8.14
N LYS A 111 -17.20 -17.15 -8.64
CA LYS A 111 -16.79 -17.47 -10.02
C LYS A 111 -16.82 -18.96 -10.31
N TYR A 112 -16.29 -19.76 -9.38
CA TYR A 112 -16.33 -21.22 -9.51
C TYR A 112 -17.77 -21.76 -9.56
N LEU A 113 -18.69 -21.16 -8.80
CA LEU A 113 -20.10 -21.53 -8.84
C LEU A 113 -20.81 -21.11 -10.12
N GLU A 114 -20.43 -19.97 -10.70
CA GLU A 114 -20.92 -19.52 -12.01
C GLU A 114 -20.46 -20.50 -13.11
N ASP A 115 -19.18 -20.87 -13.13
CA ASP A 115 -18.62 -21.83 -14.09
C ASP A 115 -19.31 -23.19 -14.02
N LEU A 116 -19.52 -23.73 -12.81
CA LEU A 116 -20.23 -25.00 -12.62
C LEU A 116 -21.70 -24.94 -13.07
N GLN A 117 -22.36 -23.80 -12.88
CA GLN A 117 -23.75 -23.62 -13.33
C GLN A 117 -23.83 -23.56 -14.85
N GLU A 118 -22.90 -22.86 -15.49
CA GLU A 118 -22.81 -22.79 -16.94
C GLU A 118 -22.54 -24.18 -17.53
N GLU A 119 -21.62 -24.96 -16.93
CA GLU A 119 -21.36 -26.34 -17.35
C GLU A 119 -22.60 -27.22 -17.19
N PHE A 120 -23.29 -27.13 -16.06
CA PHE A 120 -24.54 -27.85 -15.81
C PHE A 120 -25.58 -27.52 -16.89
N ASP A 121 -25.84 -26.24 -17.10
CA ASP A 121 -26.86 -25.74 -18.02
C ASP A 121 -26.56 -26.18 -19.46
N PHE A 122 -25.30 -26.06 -19.89
CA PHE A 122 -24.86 -26.51 -21.21
C PHE A 122 -25.10 -28.01 -21.43
N ARG A 123 -24.66 -28.84 -20.47
CA ARG A 123 -24.80 -30.31 -20.57
C ARG A 123 -26.26 -30.73 -20.51
N TYR A 124 -27.05 -30.12 -19.62
CA TYR A 124 -28.48 -30.40 -19.50
C TYR A 124 -29.25 -30.02 -20.77
N LYS A 125 -29.00 -28.83 -21.34
CA LYS A 125 -29.60 -28.39 -22.62
C LYS A 125 -29.22 -29.31 -23.77
N THR A 126 -27.96 -29.75 -23.82
CA THR A 126 -27.47 -30.71 -24.81
C THR A 126 -28.30 -32.00 -24.77
N ILE A 127 -28.50 -32.59 -23.59
CA ILE A 127 -29.32 -33.80 -23.44
C ILE A 127 -30.79 -33.55 -23.80
N GLN A 128 -31.35 -32.41 -23.41
CA GLN A 128 -32.73 -32.07 -23.76
C GLN A 128 -32.95 -31.99 -25.28
N SER A 129 -31.94 -31.52 -26.03
CA SER A 129 -32.00 -31.37 -27.48
C SER A 129 -31.96 -32.68 -28.28
N LEU A 130 -31.60 -33.81 -27.65
CA LEU A 130 -31.54 -35.11 -28.31
C LEU A 130 -32.94 -35.67 -28.65
N GLU A 131 -33.03 -36.46 -29.71
CA GLU A 131 -34.26 -37.15 -30.09
C GLU A 131 -34.65 -38.25 -29.08
N GLN A 132 -35.94 -38.61 -29.02
CA GLN A 132 -36.47 -39.53 -28.00
C GLN A 132 -35.81 -40.92 -27.99
N ASN A 133 -35.36 -41.42 -29.15
CA ASN A 133 -34.69 -42.73 -29.24
C ASN A 133 -33.29 -42.72 -28.60
N ASP A 134 -32.59 -41.59 -28.61
CA ASP A 134 -31.23 -41.46 -28.07
C ASP A 134 -31.21 -41.26 -26.54
N LYS A 135 -32.30 -40.73 -25.99
CA LYS A 135 -32.48 -40.42 -24.55
C LYS A 135 -32.50 -41.65 -23.65
N ASN A 136 -32.79 -42.84 -24.18
CA ASN A 136 -32.84 -44.09 -23.41
C ASN A 136 -31.49 -44.82 -23.34
N SER A 137 -30.44 -44.29 -23.95
CA SER A 137 -29.11 -44.91 -23.93
C SER A 137 -28.49 -44.94 -22.52
N ALA A 138 -27.66 -45.96 -22.26
CA ALA A 138 -26.95 -46.09 -20.99
C ALA A 138 -26.04 -44.88 -20.71
N LEU A 139 -25.48 -44.28 -21.76
CA LEU A 139 -24.65 -43.08 -21.69
C LEU A 139 -25.44 -41.88 -21.17
N ILE A 140 -26.66 -41.66 -21.66
CA ILE A 140 -27.52 -40.55 -21.19
C ILE A 140 -27.96 -40.75 -19.74
N LYS A 141 -28.21 -42.00 -19.32
CA LYS A 141 -28.51 -42.29 -17.91
C LYS A 141 -27.30 -42.02 -17.00
N GLN A 142 -26.09 -42.37 -17.43
CA GLN A 142 -24.86 -42.05 -16.71
C GLN A 142 -24.63 -40.53 -16.63
N GLU A 143 -24.88 -39.82 -17.73
CA GLU A 143 -24.75 -38.38 -17.78
C GLU A 143 -25.75 -37.67 -16.85
N MET A 144 -26.98 -38.17 -16.75
CA MET A 144 -27.97 -37.68 -15.79
C MET A 144 -27.55 -37.87 -14.33
N LEU A 145 -26.86 -38.98 -13.99
CA LEU A 145 -26.29 -39.17 -12.66
C LEU A 145 -25.17 -38.16 -12.38
N ALA A 146 -24.33 -37.85 -13.38
CA ALA A 146 -23.29 -36.83 -13.26
C ALA A 146 -23.89 -35.43 -13.05
N LEU A 147 -24.95 -35.09 -13.78
CA LEU A 147 -25.70 -33.83 -13.59
C LEU A 147 -26.32 -33.74 -12.20
N GLN A 148 -26.86 -34.83 -11.66
CA GLN A 148 -27.38 -34.85 -10.30
C GLN A 148 -26.29 -34.63 -9.25
N ALA A 149 -25.10 -35.21 -9.45
CA ALA A 149 -23.96 -34.97 -8.57
C ALA A 149 -23.49 -33.50 -8.62
N MET A 150 -23.53 -32.88 -9.81
CA MET A 150 -23.22 -31.47 -9.99
C MET A 150 -24.25 -30.57 -9.28
N LEU A 151 -25.55 -30.87 -9.39
CA LEU A 151 -26.60 -30.16 -8.64
C LEU A 151 -26.40 -30.25 -7.13
N ASN A 152 -26.08 -31.44 -6.61
CA ASN A 152 -25.82 -31.61 -5.18
C ASN A 152 -24.60 -30.78 -4.72
N THR A 153 -23.57 -30.68 -5.57
CA THR A 153 -22.39 -29.85 -5.31
C THR A 153 -22.73 -28.37 -5.30
N LEU A 154 -23.52 -27.91 -6.29
CA LEU A 154 -24.01 -26.53 -6.37
C LEU A 154 -24.87 -26.16 -5.14
N ASP A 155 -25.80 -27.03 -4.74
CA ASP A 155 -26.67 -26.82 -3.58
C ASP A 155 -25.87 -26.75 -2.28
N TYR A 156 -24.94 -27.68 -2.07
CA TYR A 156 -24.05 -27.67 -0.91
C TYR A 156 -23.24 -26.37 -0.83
N LYS A 157 -22.60 -25.98 -1.94
CA LYS A 157 -21.72 -24.81 -1.97
C LYS A 157 -22.50 -23.50 -1.83
N ARG A 158 -23.68 -23.34 -2.43
CA ARG A 158 -24.53 -22.15 -2.25
C ARG A 158 -24.97 -21.98 -0.81
N LYS A 159 -25.40 -23.06 -0.14
CA LYS A 159 -25.76 -23.03 1.29
C LYS A 159 -24.60 -22.65 2.19
N VAL A 160 -23.39 -23.12 1.88
CA VAL A 160 -22.18 -22.73 2.62
C VAL A 160 -21.90 -21.23 2.43
N SER A 161 -22.02 -20.70 1.20
CA SER A 161 -21.81 -19.27 0.92
C SER A 161 -22.85 -18.37 1.59
N ASP A 162 -24.13 -18.76 1.62
CA ASP A 162 -25.19 -17.99 2.29
C ASP A 162 -24.97 -17.88 3.81
N ASN A 163 -24.40 -18.91 4.43
CA ASN A 163 -24.06 -18.89 5.85
C ASN A 163 -22.86 -17.99 6.19
N VAL A 164 -22.02 -17.65 5.20
CA VAL A 164 -20.87 -16.74 5.39
C VAL A 164 -21.29 -15.27 5.24
N LEU A 165 -22.38 -14.98 4.53
CA LEU A 165 -22.91 -13.63 4.31
C LEU A 165 -23.95 -13.17 5.35
N SER A 166 -24.31 -14.00 6.32
CA SER A 166 -25.36 -13.72 7.32
C SER A 166 -24.87 -13.02 8.61
N PHE A 167 -23.70 -12.37 8.56
CA PHE A 167 -23.15 -11.56 9.66
C PHE A 167 -23.56 -10.08 9.58
#